data_AF-A0A9D7EW19-F1
#
_entry.id   AF-A0A9D7EW19-F1
#
_cell.length_a   1.000
_cell.length_b   1.000
_cell.length_c   1.000
_cell.angle_alpha   90.00
_cell.angle_beta   90.00
_cell.angle_gamma   90.00
#
_symmetry.space_group_name_H-M   'P 1'
#
loop_
_entity.id
_entity.type
_entity.pdbx_description
1 polymer ?
#
loop_
_entity_poly.entity_id
_entity_poly.type
_entity_poly.pdbx_seq_one_letter_code
_entity_poly.pdbx_strand_id
1 'polypeptide(L)'
;MKAVAIDPKFHKAYFDLWIDGERWGDFKVSRDYLKKAKEAAPDNADYAFYYASGFDDTDFELYRKLSLQVAKDFPTSERGAQALYWLAHKEKNVATKILYYEQLKSSFPVDKFNWSMSGMSTYFEVLLEKSAKEAVGLAAYVAGSPLQERGLKTWNDNTQLAKNVAEVQSLLKNGKAVDAIAIADKIQVPRYGSSIPFIILLKAQVLDEAGKTKEAYEKLLTFFAKEPTEKINNQLLIYGNKINKASAAVNKDVLYVRDTTARQAPVFNLETYLTKGKSSLNDYKGKVVLLTYWFPGCGPLPWRVSTF
;
A
#
# COMPACT_ATOMS: atom_id res chain seq x y z
N MET A 1 5.90 -11.65 36.35
CA MET A 1 4.65 -11.60 37.15
C MET A 1 4.77 -10.98 38.55
N LYS A 2 5.94 -10.94 39.22
CA LYS A 2 6.04 -10.36 40.59
C LYS A 2 5.66 -8.87 40.68
N ALA A 3 5.98 -8.06 39.67
CA ALA A 3 5.68 -6.62 39.68
C ALA A 3 4.18 -6.30 39.71
N VAL A 4 3.38 -6.97 38.87
CA VAL A 4 1.91 -6.79 38.82
C VAL A 4 1.19 -7.41 40.01
N ALA A 5 1.82 -8.36 40.72
CA ALA A 5 1.30 -8.89 41.98
C ALA A 5 1.48 -7.90 43.15
N ILE A 6 2.51 -7.05 43.08
CA ILE A 6 2.77 -6.00 44.08
C ILE A 6 1.91 -4.77 43.80
N ASP A 7 1.79 -4.37 42.54
CA ASP A 7 0.89 -3.29 42.11
C ASP A 7 0.02 -3.76 40.93
N PRO A 8 -1.24 -4.15 41.19
CA PRO A 8 -2.18 -4.57 40.15
C PRO A 8 -2.55 -3.49 39.14
N LYS A 9 -2.22 -2.21 39.40
CA LYS A 9 -2.45 -1.08 38.48
C LYS A 9 -1.17 -0.66 37.74
N PHE A 10 -0.09 -1.43 37.84
CA PHE A 10 1.17 -1.10 37.18
C PHE A 10 1.10 -1.30 35.66
N HIS A 11 0.47 -0.35 34.97
CA HIS A 11 0.14 -0.42 33.54
C HIS A 11 1.37 -0.65 32.64
N LYS A 12 2.54 -0.07 32.99
CA LYS A 12 3.79 -0.28 32.25
C LYS A 12 4.24 -1.74 32.29
N ALA A 13 4.11 -2.41 33.43
CA ALA A 13 4.46 -3.83 33.55
C ALA A 13 3.53 -4.71 32.71
N TYR A 14 2.24 -4.38 32.62
CA TYR A 14 1.34 -5.08 31.69
C TYR A 14 1.69 -4.81 30.23
N PHE A 15 2.10 -3.60 29.88
CA PHE A 15 2.54 -3.28 28.53
C PHE A 15 3.82 -4.04 28.14
N ASP A 16 4.79 -4.17 29.03
CA ASP A 16 6.00 -4.96 28.78
C ASP A 16 5.69 -6.46 28.64
N LEU A 17 4.74 -6.99 29.42
CA LEU A 17 4.26 -8.37 29.29
C LEU A 17 3.50 -8.61 27.98
N TRP A 18 2.77 -7.62 27.47
CA TRP A 18 2.20 -7.65 26.13
C TRP A 18 3.31 -7.79 25.08
N ILE A 19 4.35 -6.96 25.13
CA ILE A 19 5.49 -7.04 24.18
C ILE A 19 6.17 -8.42 24.24
N ASP A 20 6.38 -8.97 25.44
CA ASP A 20 6.97 -10.30 25.59
C ASP A 20 6.05 -11.38 24.97
N GLY A 21 4.75 -11.33 25.23
CA GLY A 21 3.76 -12.22 24.63
C GLY A 21 3.76 -12.19 23.10
N GLU A 22 3.81 -10.99 22.49
CA GLU A 22 3.93 -10.83 21.03
C GLU A 22 5.20 -11.49 20.49
N ARG A 23 6.34 -11.35 21.18
CA ARG A 23 7.63 -11.92 20.75
C ARG A 23 7.64 -13.44 20.79
N TRP A 24 6.94 -14.04 21.75
CA TRP A 24 6.80 -15.48 21.87
C TRP A 24 5.65 -16.07 21.04
N GLY A 25 4.87 -15.22 20.35
CA GLY A 25 3.74 -15.65 19.53
C GLY A 25 2.50 -16.05 20.34
N ASP A 26 2.43 -15.70 21.63
CA ASP A 26 1.24 -15.93 22.46
C ASP A 26 0.30 -14.70 22.37
N PHE A 27 -0.29 -14.51 21.19
CA PHE A 27 -1.11 -13.34 20.88
C PHE A 27 -2.37 -13.22 21.75
N LYS A 28 -2.88 -14.34 22.30
CA LYS A 28 -4.05 -14.30 23.18
C LYS A 28 -3.67 -13.74 24.54
N VAL A 29 -2.66 -14.31 25.19
CA VAL A 29 -2.18 -13.84 26.50
C VAL A 29 -1.63 -12.41 26.40
N SER A 30 -0.91 -12.12 25.32
CA SER A 30 -0.44 -10.79 24.97
C SER A 30 -1.59 -9.76 25.00
N ARG A 31 -2.69 -10.01 24.28
CA ARG A 31 -3.86 -9.10 24.26
C ARG A 31 -4.52 -8.93 25.63
N ASP A 32 -4.57 -9.97 26.45
CA ASP A 32 -5.11 -9.89 27.81
C ASP A 32 -4.26 -8.94 28.69
N TYR A 33 -2.94 -8.95 28.55
CA TYR A 33 -2.07 -7.99 29.23
C TYR A 33 -2.29 -6.56 28.72
N LEU A 34 -2.40 -6.37 27.42
CA LEU A 34 -2.64 -5.04 26.87
C LEU A 34 -4.00 -4.47 27.28
N LYS A 35 -5.02 -5.32 27.40
CA LYS A 35 -6.32 -4.95 27.95
C LYS A 35 -6.18 -4.41 29.38
N LYS A 36 -5.44 -5.12 30.24
CA LYS A 36 -5.16 -4.67 31.62
C LYS A 36 -4.38 -3.36 31.67
N ALA A 37 -3.40 -3.18 30.77
CA ALA A 37 -2.67 -1.92 30.65
C ALA A 37 -3.60 -0.75 30.30
N LYS A 38 -4.51 -0.95 29.32
CA LYS A 38 -5.52 0.03 28.92
C LYS A 38 -6.50 0.34 30.05
N GLU A 39 -6.99 -0.66 30.77
CA GLU A 39 -7.91 -0.48 31.90
C GLU A 39 -7.25 0.26 33.07
N ALA A 40 -5.97 0.02 33.33
CA ALA A 40 -5.20 0.70 34.37
C ALA A 40 -4.81 2.15 34.01
N ALA A 41 -4.74 2.48 32.72
CA ALA A 41 -4.42 3.82 32.22
C ALA A 41 -5.30 4.18 31.00
N PRO A 42 -6.59 4.53 31.22
CA PRO A 42 -7.56 4.74 30.15
C PRO A 42 -7.24 5.94 29.25
N ASP A 43 -6.55 6.96 29.77
CA ASP A 43 -6.15 8.15 29.02
C ASP A 43 -4.86 7.94 28.18
N ASN A 44 -4.30 6.72 28.17
CA ASN A 44 -3.13 6.40 27.38
C ASN A 44 -3.51 5.99 25.95
N ALA A 45 -3.28 6.91 25.01
CA ALA A 45 -3.59 6.70 23.59
C ALA A 45 -2.83 5.53 22.95
N ASP A 46 -1.60 5.23 23.40
CA ASP A 46 -0.83 4.09 22.89
C ASP A 46 -1.53 2.77 23.22
N TYR A 47 -1.97 2.58 24.46
CA TYR A 47 -2.62 1.33 24.89
C TYR A 47 -3.95 1.14 24.18
N ALA A 48 -4.73 2.22 24.04
CA ALA A 48 -5.99 2.16 23.30
C ALA A 48 -5.77 1.79 21.83
N PHE A 49 -4.77 2.40 21.18
CA PHE A 49 -4.42 2.13 19.79
C PHE A 49 -3.89 0.71 19.56
N TYR A 50 -2.92 0.25 20.34
CA TYR A 50 -2.37 -1.09 20.19
C TYR A 50 -3.41 -2.17 20.52
N TYR A 51 -4.29 -1.92 21.51
CA TYR A 51 -5.37 -2.84 21.83
C TYR A 51 -6.34 -2.96 20.66
N ALA A 52 -6.72 -1.84 20.03
CA ALA A 52 -7.52 -1.87 18.81
C ALA A 52 -6.81 -2.67 17.72
N SER A 53 -5.54 -2.35 17.45
CA SER A 53 -4.74 -2.96 16.38
C SER A 53 -4.61 -4.48 16.51
N GLY A 54 -4.60 -5.02 17.73
CA GLY A 54 -4.54 -6.48 17.95
C GLY A 54 -5.73 -7.29 17.43
N PHE A 55 -6.75 -6.65 16.85
CA PHE A 55 -7.92 -7.31 16.25
C PHE A 55 -7.97 -7.21 14.72
N ASP A 56 -7.05 -6.49 14.08
CA ASP A 56 -7.08 -6.21 12.65
C ASP A 56 -7.19 -7.46 11.75
N ASP A 57 -6.49 -8.53 12.10
CA ASP A 57 -6.43 -9.78 11.34
C ASP A 57 -7.41 -10.85 11.88
N THR A 58 -7.94 -10.68 13.10
CA THR A 58 -8.81 -11.69 13.74
C THR A 58 -10.29 -11.30 13.82
N ASP A 59 -10.59 -10.01 14.01
CA ASP A 59 -11.95 -9.47 14.10
C ASP A 59 -11.96 -8.02 13.59
N PHE A 60 -12.17 -7.88 12.28
CA PHE A 60 -12.10 -6.58 11.62
C PHE A 60 -13.23 -5.62 12.05
N GLU A 61 -14.40 -6.13 12.45
CA GLU A 61 -15.50 -5.30 12.93
C GLU A 61 -15.17 -4.70 14.29
N LEU A 62 -14.58 -5.50 15.19
CA LEU A 62 -14.08 -4.99 16.46
C LEU A 62 -12.92 -4.02 16.27
N TYR A 63 -11.98 -4.32 15.37
CA TYR A 63 -10.90 -3.41 14.99
C TYR A 63 -11.44 -2.05 14.50
N ARG A 64 -12.43 -2.07 13.60
CA ARG A 64 -13.10 -0.87 13.09
C ARG A 64 -13.71 -0.06 14.22
N LYS A 65 -14.54 -0.70 15.06
CA LYS A 65 -15.20 -0.04 16.19
C LYS A 65 -14.18 0.60 17.14
N LEU A 66 -13.14 -0.13 17.52
CA LEU A 66 -12.13 0.36 18.46
C LEU A 66 -11.25 1.45 17.84
N SER A 67 -10.89 1.36 16.56
CA SER A 67 -10.10 2.38 15.88
C SER A 67 -10.85 3.71 15.77
N LEU A 68 -12.15 3.67 15.45
CA LEU A 68 -13.01 4.85 15.46
C LEU A 68 -13.12 5.44 16.88
N GLN A 69 -13.20 4.58 17.90
CA GLN A 69 -13.22 5.02 19.29
C GLN A 69 -11.91 5.71 19.70
N VAL A 70 -10.75 5.16 19.31
CA VAL A 70 -9.43 5.78 19.55
C VAL A 70 -9.36 7.16 18.91
N ALA A 71 -9.80 7.30 17.66
CA ALA A 71 -9.82 8.60 16.98
C ALA A 71 -10.71 9.63 17.68
N LYS A 72 -11.84 9.18 18.24
CA LYS A 72 -12.79 10.01 18.98
C LYS A 72 -12.25 10.43 20.36
N ASP A 73 -11.66 9.50 21.10
CA ASP A 73 -11.21 9.72 22.48
C ASP A 73 -9.88 10.47 22.54
N PHE A 74 -9.06 10.37 21.50
CA PHE A 74 -7.74 11.00 21.42
C PHE A 74 -7.60 11.93 20.20
N PRO A 75 -8.44 12.98 20.09
CA PRO A 75 -8.47 13.86 18.91
C PRO A 75 -7.23 14.74 18.75
N THR A 76 -6.41 14.85 19.79
CA THR A 76 -5.15 15.63 19.78
C THR A 76 -3.89 14.75 19.71
N SER A 77 -4.06 13.42 19.61
CA SER A 77 -2.95 12.46 19.59
C SER A 77 -2.65 11.96 18.18
N GLU A 78 -1.37 11.75 17.88
CA GLU A 78 -0.93 11.01 16.68
C GLU A 78 -1.56 9.62 16.59
N ARG A 79 -1.91 9.00 17.71
CA ARG A 79 -2.59 7.69 17.72
C ARG A 79 -4.03 7.76 17.21
N GLY A 80 -4.72 8.89 17.41
CA GLY A 80 -6.04 9.13 16.84
C GLY A 80 -5.97 9.18 15.31
N ALA A 81 -5.03 9.97 14.78
CA ALA A 81 -4.77 10.05 13.33
C ALA A 81 -4.31 8.70 12.76
N GLN A 82 -3.42 8.01 13.46
CA GLN A 82 -2.91 6.70 13.05
C GLN A 82 -4.00 5.62 13.01
N ALA A 83 -4.95 5.63 13.96
CA ALA A 83 -6.06 4.70 13.98
C ALA A 83 -6.93 4.84 12.73
N LEU A 84 -7.29 6.08 12.34
CA LEU A 84 -8.04 6.33 11.10
C LEU A 84 -7.24 5.99 9.85
N TYR A 85 -5.95 6.30 9.83
CA TYR A 85 -5.06 5.96 8.71
C TYR A 85 -5.08 4.45 8.43
N TRP A 86 -4.80 3.63 9.44
CA TRP A 86 -4.73 2.18 9.26
C TRP A 86 -6.10 1.57 9.01
N LEU A 87 -7.15 2.10 9.63
CA LEU A 87 -8.52 1.68 9.36
C LEU A 87 -8.87 1.90 7.88
N ALA A 88 -8.58 3.08 7.34
CA ALA A 88 -8.77 3.37 5.92
C ALA A 88 -7.89 2.48 5.03
N HIS A 89 -6.62 2.28 5.40
CA HIS A 89 -5.70 1.46 4.63
C HIS A 89 -6.18 0.00 4.51
N LYS A 90 -6.68 -0.59 5.60
CA LYS A 90 -7.14 -1.99 5.66
C LYS A 90 -8.56 -2.21 5.16
N GLU A 91 -9.38 -1.16 5.11
CA GLU A 91 -10.74 -1.25 4.56
C GLU A 91 -10.71 -1.72 3.10
N LYS A 92 -11.55 -2.71 2.77
CA LYS A 92 -11.65 -3.30 1.43
C LYS A 92 -12.66 -2.56 0.56
N ASN A 93 -13.73 -2.05 1.18
CA ASN A 93 -14.72 -1.26 0.48
C ASN A 93 -14.17 0.14 0.18
N VAL A 94 -14.02 0.48 -1.11
CA VAL A 94 -13.41 1.76 -1.52
C VAL A 94 -14.25 2.96 -1.08
N ALA A 95 -15.58 2.87 -1.09
CA ALA A 95 -16.43 3.98 -0.64
C ALA A 95 -16.25 4.24 0.86
N THR A 96 -16.24 3.19 1.67
CA THR A 96 -15.97 3.30 3.12
C THR A 96 -14.56 3.79 3.41
N LYS A 97 -13.57 3.33 2.64
CA LYS A 97 -12.17 3.81 2.73
C LYS A 97 -12.07 5.32 2.52
N ILE A 98 -12.76 5.85 1.51
CA ILE A 98 -12.81 7.30 1.23
C ILE A 98 -13.41 8.05 2.43
N LEU A 99 -14.49 7.55 3.03
CA LEU A 99 -15.09 8.16 4.23
C LEU A 99 -14.10 8.26 5.39
N TYR A 100 -13.32 7.21 5.65
CA TYR A 100 -12.32 7.24 6.72
C TYR A 100 -11.17 8.20 6.42
N TYR A 101 -10.72 8.31 5.17
CA TYR A 101 -9.71 9.31 4.81
C TYR A 101 -10.25 10.75 4.88
N GLU A 102 -11.51 10.99 4.54
CA GLU A 102 -12.14 12.29 4.76
C GLU A 102 -12.30 12.62 6.25
N GLN A 103 -12.63 11.62 7.07
CA GLN A 103 -12.66 11.79 8.52
C GLN A 103 -11.26 12.13 9.06
N LEU A 104 -10.21 11.46 8.57
CA LEU A 104 -8.82 11.76 8.94
C LEU A 104 -8.45 13.20 8.55
N LYS A 105 -8.73 13.60 7.31
CA LYS A 105 -8.48 14.94 6.78
C LYS A 105 -9.19 16.04 7.59
N SER A 106 -10.44 15.81 7.97
CA SER A 106 -11.25 16.80 8.71
C SER A 106 -10.93 16.86 10.20
N SER A 107 -10.62 15.72 10.83
CA SER A 107 -10.42 15.63 12.27
C SER A 107 -8.97 15.90 12.70
N PHE A 108 -8.00 15.62 11.83
CA PHE A 108 -6.57 15.69 12.14
C PHE A 108 -5.81 16.49 11.06
N PRO A 109 -5.60 17.81 11.26
CA PRO A 109 -4.90 18.66 10.30
C PRO A 109 -3.52 18.14 9.87
N VAL A 110 -3.26 18.19 8.56
CA VAL A 110 -2.06 17.58 7.94
C VAL A 110 -0.74 18.26 8.34
N ASP A 111 -0.80 19.49 8.85
CA ASP A 111 0.33 20.27 9.38
C ASP A 111 0.66 19.92 10.83
N LYS A 112 -0.26 19.25 11.54
CA LYS A 112 -0.11 18.86 12.95
C LYS A 112 0.13 17.37 13.14
N PHE A 113 -0.34 16.53 12.21
CA PHE A 113 -0.32 15.08 12.34
C PHE A 113 0.39 14.39 11.17
N ASN A 114 1.48 13.68 11.47
CA ASN A 114 2.27 12.97 10.47
C ASN A 114 1.49 11.81 9.83
N TRP A 115 0.63 11.14 10.60
CA TRP A 115 -0.25 10.10 10.07
C TRP A 115 -1.33 10.65 9.13
N SER A 116 -1.78 11.88 9.35
CA SER A 116 -2.67 12.57 8.40
C SER A 116 -1.96 12.84 7.09
N MET A 117 -0.74 13.38 7.12
CA MET A 117 0.07 13.59 5.92
C MET A 117 0.26 12.30 5.11
N SER A 118 0.63 11.21 5.79
CA SER A 118 0.79 9.88 5.19
C SER A 118 -0.54 9.34 4.62
N GLY A 119 -1.63 9.59 5.33
CA GLY A 119 -2.99 9.27 4.89
C GLY A 119 -3.38 10.01 3.64
N MET A 120 -3.05 11.29 3.52
CA MET A 120 -3.40 12.07 2.33
C MET A 120 -2.71 11.54 1.08
N SER A 121 -1.46 11.07 1.17
CA SER A 121 -0.79 10.44 0.02
C SER A 121 -1.52 9.18 -0.45
N THR A 122 -1.96 8.32 0.47
CA THR A 122 -2.72 7.11 0.12
C THR A 122 -4.13 7.48 -0.39
N TYR A 123 -4.75 8.47 0.23
CA TYR A 123 -6.06 8.97 -0.19
C TYR A 123 -6.03 9.56 -1.60
N PHE A 124 -4.98 10.32 -1.92
CA PHE A 124 -4.74 10.85 -3.26
C PHE A 124 -4.66 9.75 -4.31
N GLU A 125 -3.94 8.65 -4.04
CA GLU A 125 -3.86 7.52 -4.96
C GLU A 125 -5.23 6.84 -5.19
N VAL A 126 -6.03 6.69 -4.12
CA VAL A 126 -7.40 6.16 -4.22
C VAL A 126 -8.28 7.09 -5.06
N LEU A 127 -8.24 8.40 -4.80
CA LEU A 127 -9.01 9.37 -5.57
C LEU A 127 -8.54 9.46 -7.02
N LEU A 128 -7.25 9.29 -7.31
CA LEU A 128 -6.74 9.36 -8.67
C LEU A 128 -7.41 8.31 -9.57
N GLU A 129 -7.64 7.10 -9.05
CA GLU A 129 -8.37 6.03 -9.75
C GLU A 129 -9.89 6.26 -9.79
N LYS A 130 -10.50 6.82 -8.73
CA LYS A 130 -11.96 6.94 -8.61
C LYS A 130 -12.55 8.23 -9.14
N SER A 131 -11.89 9.35 -8.88
CA SER A 131 -12.31 10.69 -9.23
C SER A 131 -11.09 11.61 -9.31
N ALA A 132 -10.50 11.71 -10.51
CA ALA A 132 -9.33 12.56 -10.73
C ALA A 132 -9.61 14.04 -10.38
N LYS A 133 -10.86 14.49 -10.52
CA LYS A 133 -11.29 15.83 -10.10
C LYS A 133 -11.16 16.03 -8.58
N GLU A 134 -11.59 15.05 -7.78
CA GLU A 134 -11.42 15.11 -6.32
C GLU A 134 -9.96 14.98 -5.92
N ALA A 135 -9.17 14.18 -6.64
CA ALA A 135 -7.72 14.09 -6.44
C ALA A 135 -7.02 15.46 -6.66
N VAL A 136 -7.44 16.24 -7.66
CA VAL A 136 -6.96 17.63 -7.86
C VAL A 136 -7.30 18.48 -6.64
N GLY A 137 -8.54 18.41 -6.14
CA GLY A 137 -8.98 19.15 -4.96
C GLY A 137 -8.18 18.81 -3.70
N LEU A 138 -7.95 17.51 -3.46
CA LEU A 138 -7.14 17.04 -2.34
C LEU A 138 -5.69 17.51 -2.45
N ALA A 139 -5.07 17.36 -3.62
CA ALA A 139 -3.68 17.74 -3.81
C ALA A 139 -3.47 19.25 -3.62
N ALA A 140 -4.40 20.08 -4.10
CA ALA A 140 -4.39 21.52 -3.88
C ALA A 140 -4.57 21.89 -2.40
N TYR A 141 -5.47 21.21 -1.68
CA TYR A 141 -5.64 21.39 -0.23
C TYR A 141 -4.34 21.13 0.53
N VAL A 142 -3.66 20.01 0.25
CA VAL A 142 -2.42 19.67 0.96
C VAL A 142 -1.28 20.61 0.56
N ALA A 143 -1.17 20.96 -0.74
CA ALA A 143 -0.17 21.93 -1.21
C ALA A 143 -0.34 23.33 -0.59
N GLY A 144 -1.57 23.71 -0.22
CA GLY A 144 -1.87 24.96 0.48
C GLY A 144 -1.56 24.94 1.98
N SER A 145 -1.18 23.80 2.54
CA SER A 145 -0.82 23.66 3.96
C SER A 145 0.64 24.06 4.22
N PRO A 146 1.04 24.38 5.47
CA PRO A 146 2.43 24.67 5.83
C PRO A 146 3.35 23.45 5.65
N LEU A 147 3.89 23.26 4.44
CA LEU A 147 4.79 22.15 4.10
C LEU A 147 6.24 22.61 4.00
N GLN A 148 7.16 21.70 4.30
CA GLN A 148 8.55 21.85 3.89
C GLN A 148 8.66 21.81 2.35
N GLU A 149 9.70 22.42 1.80
CA GLU A 149 9.93 22.57 0.35
C GLU A 149 9.75 21.26 -0.43
N ARG A 150 10.34 20.16 0.06
CA ARG A 150 10.22 18.84 -0.57
C ARG A 150 8.78 18.32 -0.60
N GLY A 151 8.03 18.56 0.48
CA GLY A 151 6.61 18.22 0.56
C GLY A 151 5.79 19.05 -0.42
N LEU A 152 6.03 20.37 -0.47
CA LEU A 152 5.36 21.27 -1.41
C LEU A 152 5.61 20.86 -2.86
N LYS A 153 6.86 20.55 -3.24
CA LYS A 153 7.19 20.04 -4.57
C LYS A 153 6.42 18.76 -4.89
N THR A 154 6.40 17.81 -3.97
CA THR A 154 5.69 16.53 -4.15
C THR A 154 4.19 16.75 -4.40
N TRP A 155 3.56 17.65 -3.64
CA TRP A 155 2.13 17.91 -3.79
C TRP A 155 1.78 18.78 -5.01
N ASN A 156 2.70 19.64 -5.46
CA ASN A 156 2.58 20.30 -6.76
C ASN A 156 2.67 19.30 -7.92
N ASP A 157 3.60 18.35 -7.85
CA ASP A 157 3.74 17.28 -8.85
C ASP A 157 2.46 16.40 -8.85
N ASN A 158 1.91 16.05 -7.68
CA ASN A 158 0.64 15.33 -7.56
C ASN A 158 -0.55 16.13 -8.12
N THR A 159 -0.59 17.45 -7.90
CA THR A 159 -1.62 18.32 -8.47
C THR A 159 -1.57 18.28 -10.00
N GLN A 160 -0.38 18.38 -10.59
CA GLN A 160 -0.24 18.30 -12.05
C GLN A 160 -0.59 16.91 -12.59
N LEU A 161 -0.18 15.85 -11.90
CA LEU A 161 -0.55 14.48 -12.23
C LEU A 161 -2.07 14.31 -12.29
N ALA A 162 -2.78 14.72 -11.24
CA ALA A 162 -4.24 14.59 -11.19
C ALA A 162 -4.95 15.44 -12.26
N LYS A 163 -4.45 16.64 -12.56
CA LYS A 163 -4.97 17.47 -13.67
C LYS A 163 -4.82 16.76 -15.02
N ASN A 164 -3.63 16.24 -15.32
CA ASN A 164 -3.37 15.51 -16.57
C ASN A 164 -4.25 14.25 -16.67
N VAL A 165 -4.39 13.50 -15.58
CA VAL A 165 -5.28 12.32 -15.54
C VAL A 165 -6.73 12.71 -15.80
N ALA A 166 -7.24 13.78 -15.16
CA ALA A 166 -8.59 14.26 -15.36
C ALA A 166 -8.84 14.72 -16.81
N GLU A 167 -7.87 15.39 -17.42
CA GLU A 167 -7.92 15.82 -18.81
C GLU A 167 -7.94 14.62 -19.77
N VAL A 168 -7.06 13.63 -19.58
CA VAL A 168 -7.06 12.39 -20.36
C VAL A 168 -8.41 11.67 -20.26
N GLN A 169 -8.93 11.49 -19.04
CA GLN A 169 -10.24 10.86 -18.85
C GLN A 169 -11.37 11.63 -19.53
N SER A 170 -11.31 12.96 -19.53
CA SER A 170 -12.27 13.82 -20.24
C SER A 170 -12.18 13.64 -21.76
N LEU A 171 -10.96 13.63 -22.31
CA LEU A 171 -10.73 13.45 -23.75
C LEU A 171 -11.22 12.07 -24.22
N LEU A 172 -10.93 11.00 -23.48
CA LEU A 172 -11.43 9.65 -23.78
C LEU A 172 -12.97 9.58 -23.75
N LYS A 173 -13.61 10.16 -22.73
CA LYS A 173 -15.08 10.23 -22.67
C LYS A 173 -15.70 10.96 -23.86
N ASN A 174 -14.97 11.90 -24.46
CA ASN A 174 -15.40 12.66 -25.63
C ASN A 174 -14.93 12.03 -26.95
N GLY A 175 -14.37 10.81 -26.94
CA GLY A 175 -13.88 10.11 -28.14
C GLY A 175 -12.62 10.71 -28.74
N LYS A 176 -11.92 11.60 -28.03
CA LYS A 176 -10.72 12.32 -28.50
C LYS A 176 -9.44 11.61 -28.07
N ALA A 177 -9.35 10.31 -28.35
CA ALA A 177 -8.21 9.48 -27.92
C ALA A 177 -6.87 9.94 -28.52
N VAL A 178 -6.87 10.43 -29.77
CA VAL A 178 -5.65 10.95 -30.43
C VAL A 178 -5.10 12.17 -29.69
N ASP A 179 -5.95 13.12 -29.32
CA ASP A 179 -5.56 14.31 -28.54
C ASP A 179 -5.06 13.91 -27.13
N ALA A 180 -5.66 12.86 -26.56
CA ALA A 180 -5.30 12.36 -25.24
C ALA A 180 -3.88 11.78 -25.18
N ILE A 181 -3.30 11.31 -26.30
CA ILE A 181 -1.93 10.77 -26.34
C ILE A 181 -0.93 11.81 -25.81
N ALA A 182 -1.01 13.05 -26.32
CA ALA A 182 -0.06 14.10 -25.96
C ALA A 182 -0.11 14.47 -24.47
N ILE A 183 -1.29 14.36 -23.84
CA ILE A 183 -1.45 14.59 -22.41
C ILE A 183 -1.01 13.37 -21.60
N ALA A 184 -1.34 12.16 -22.06
CA ALA A 184 -0.93 10.91 -21.44
C ALA A 184 0.60 10.73 -21.41
N ASP A 185 1.32 11.22 -22.42
CA ASP A 185 2.78 11.19 -22.48
C ASP A 185 3.42 12.13 -21.45
N LYS A 186 2.75 13.23 -21.08
CA LYS A 186 3.20 14.13 -20.01
C LYS A 186 3.03 13.52 -18.62
N ILE A 187 2.19 12.49 -18.48
CA ILE A 187 2.01 11.80 -17.19
C ILE A 187 3.28 11.01 -16.85
N GLN A 188 3.99 11.52 -15.86
CA GLN A 188 5.13 10.84 -15.24
C GLN A 188 4.62 9.76 -14.29
N VAL A 189 5.09 8.53 -14.49
CA VAL A 189 4.74 7.42 -13.62
C VAL A 189 5.56 7.55 -12.33
N PRO A 190 4.92 7.62 -11.15
CA PRO A 190 5.65 7.66 -9.87
C PRO A 190 6.55 6.45 -9.71
N ARG A 191 7.65 6.62 -8.96
CA ARG A 191 8.58 5.52 -8.67
C ARG A 191 7.95 4.44 -7.76
N TYR A 192 7.05 4.85 -6.87
CA TYR A 192 6.33 4.01 -5.94
C TYR A 192 4.89 4.53 -5.83
N GLY A 193 3.96 3.65 -5.47
CA GLY A 193 2.56 4.00 -5.24
C GLY A 193 1.60 2.93 -5.75
N SER A 194 0.44 2.84 -5.13
CA SER A 194 -0.61 1.90 -5.52
C SER A 194 -1.34 2.31 -6.82
N SER A 195 -1.19 3.56 -7.25
CA SER A 195 -1.77 4.10 -8.48
C SER A 195 -0.97 3.78 -9.75
N ILE A 196 0.24 3.22 -9.63
CA ILE A 196 1.10 2.89 -10.78
C ILE A 196 0.36 2.02 -11.81
N PRO A 197 -0.24 0.86 -11.45
CA PRO A 197 -0.98 0.05 -12.41
C PRO A 197 -2.13 0.81 -13.08
N PHE A 198 -2.83 1.69 -12.34
CA PHE A 198 -3.89 2.52 -12.90
C PHE A 198 -3.35 3.49 -13.97
N ILE A 199 -2.25 4.19 -13.69
CA ILE A 199 -1.63 5.12 -14.65
C ILE A 199 -1.18 4.36 -15.92
N ILE A 200 -0.57 3.19 -15.74
CA ILE A 200 -0.11 2.36 -16.87
C ILE A 200 -1.30 1.89 -17.72
N LEU A 201 -2.38 1.44 -17.09
CA LEU A 201 -3.62 1.06 -17.79
C LEU A 201 -4.24 2.24 -18.52
N LEU A 202 -4.30 3.42 -17.90
CA LEU A 202 -4.84 4.63 -18.53
C LEU A 202 -4.05 4.99 -19.80
N LYS A 203 -2.71 4.97 -19.73
CA LYS A 203 -1.85 5.25 -20.89
C LYS A 203 -2.04 4.20 -21.99
N ALA A 204 -2.24 2.93 -21.64
CA ALA A 204 -2.49 1.88 -22.61
C ALA A 204 -3.90 1.99 -23.25
N GLN A 205 -4.90 2.38 -22.46
CA GLN A 205 -6.26 2.65 -22.94
C GLN A 205 -6.27 3.77 -23.99
N VAL A 206 -5.56 4.86 -23.73
CA VAL A 206 -5.42 5.97 -24.69
C VAL A 206 -4.88 5.48 -26.04
N LEU A 207 -3.85 4.62 -26.02
CA LEU A 207 -3.27 4.07 -27.24
C LEU A 207 -4.25 3.14 -27.97
N ASP A 208 -4.92 2.24 -27.25
CA ASP A 208 -5.89 1.32 -27.84
C ASP A 208 -7.08 2.06 -28.48
N GLU A 209 -7.66 3.04 -27.78
CA GLU A 209 -8.76 3.86 -28.32
C GLU A 209 -8.31 4.74 -29.50
N ALA A 210 -7.03 5.09 -29.58
CA ALA A 210 -6.44 5.78 -30.73
C ALA A 210 -6.04 4.83 -31.89
N GLY A 211 -6.41 3.53 -31.82
CA GLY A 211 -6.10 2.53 -32.84
C GLY A 211 -4.68 1.97 -32.80
N LYS A 212 -3.91 2.31 -31.76
CA LYS A 212 -2.52 1.85 -31.54
C LYS A 212 -2.46 0.67 -30.58
N THR A 213 -3.38 -0.29 -30.70
CA THR A 213 -3.51 -1.44 -29.79
C THR A 213 -2.22 -2.26 -29.67
N LYS A 214 -1.43 -2.38 -30.74
CA LYS A 214 -0.11 -3.06 -30.68
C LYS A 214 0.86 -2.36 -29.73
N GLU A 215 0.94 -1.03 -29.79
CA GLU A 215 1.78 -0.24 -28.88
C GLU A 215 1.26 -0.33 -27.43
N ALA A 216 -0.07 -0.33 -27.25
CA ALA A 216 -0.69 -0.52 -25.94
C ALA A 216 -0.31 -1.89 -25.33
N TYR A 217 -0.39 -2.95 -26.12
CA TYR A 217 0.01 -4.31 -25.76
C TYR A 217 1.49 -4.37 -25.34
N GLU A 218 2.40 -3.83 -26.16
CA GLU A 218 3.84 -3.86 -25.88
C GLU A 218 4.22 -3.12 -24.59
N LYS A 219 3.55 -1.99 -24.30
CA LYS A 219 3.73 -1.26 -23.04
C LYS A 219 3.26 -2.07 -21.83
N LEU A 220 2.07 -2.67 -21.90
CA LEU A 220 1.56 -3.53 -20.82
C LEU A 220 2.42 -4.78 -20.63
N LEU A 221 2.89 -5.39 -21.71
CA LEU A 221 3.76 -6.56 -21.69
C LEU A 221 5.05 -6.27 -20.90
N THR A 222 5.70 -5.16 -21.24
CA THR A 222 6.95 -4.73 -20.58
C THR A 222 6.72 -4.45 -19.10
N PHE A 223 5.61 -3.79 -18.75
CA PHE A 223 5.28 -3.54 -17.35
C PHE A 223 4.95 -4.82 -16.58
N PHE A 224 4.10 -5.69 -17.14
CA PHE A 224 3.67 -6.95 -16.52
C PHE A 224 4.80 -7.95 -16.30
N ALA A 225 5.77 -7.98 -17.22
CA ALA A 225 6.96 -8.82 -17.09
C ALA A 225 7.72 -8.50 -15.79
N LYS A 226 7.77 -7.22 -15.41
CA LYS A 226 8.46 -6.71 -14.22
C LYS A 226 7.58 -6.68 -12.96
N GLU A 227 6.35 -6.19 -13.08
CA GLU A 227 5.43 -5.93 -11.96
C GLU A 227 4.07 -6.60 -12.25
N PRO A 228 3.97 -7.94 -12.08
CA PRO A 228 2.77 -8.67 -12.42
C PRO A 228 1.62 -8.32 -11.48
N THR A 229 0.49 -7.94 -12.05
CA THR A 229 -0.78 -7.74 -11.33
C THR A 229 -1.93 -8.32 -12.14
N GLU A 230 -2.99 -8.75 -11.46
CA GLU A 230 -4.16 -9.33 -12.12
C GLU A 230 -4.81 -8.34 -13.10
N LYS A 231 -5.01 -7.08 -12.69
CA LYS A 231 -5.60 -6.02 -13.53
C LYS A 231 -4.82 -5.86 -14.85
N ILE A 232 -3.48 -5.81 -14.78
CA ILE A 232 -2.64 -5.66 -15.97
C ILE A 232 -2.69 -6.92 -16.84
N ASN A 233 -2.65 -8.12 -16.25
CA ASN A 233 -2.73 -9.38 -16.99
C ASN A 233 -4.03 -9.47 -17.80
N ASN A 234 -5.15 -9.15 -17.17
CA ASN A 234 -6.46 -9.19 -17.82
C ASN A 234 -6.50 -8.23 -19.02
N GLN A 235 -6.00 -7.01 -18.87
CA GLN A 235 -5.94 -6.06 -19.97
C GLN A 235 -4.95 -6.47 -21.08
N LEU A 236 -3.81 -7.04 -20.70
CA LEU A 236 -2.81 -7.56 -21.64
C LEU A 236 -3.40 -8.67 -22.52
N LEU A 237 -4.17 -9.59 -21.94
CA LEU A 237 -4.87 -10.65 -22.68
C LEU A 237 -5.94 -10.08 -23.62
N ILE A 238 -6.69 -9.05 -23.18
CA ILE A 238 -7.67 -8.35 -24.03
C ILE A 238 -6.98 -7.73 -25.26
N TYR A 239 -5.89 -7.00 -25.06
CA TYR A 239 -5.14 -6.40 -26.18
C TYR A 239 -4.46 -7.44 -27.06
N GLY A 240 -3.93 -8.51 -26.47
CA GLY A 240 -3.39 -9.65 -27.20
C GLY A 240 -4.43 -10.24 -28.16
N ASN A 241 -5.64 -10.50 -27.68
CA ASN A 241 -6.73 -11.01 -28.51
C ASN A 241 -7.10 -10.03 -29.65
N LYS A 242 -7.16 -8.71 -29.37
CA LYS A 242 -7.42 -7.70 -30.41
C LYS A 242 -6.38 -7.69 -31.54
N ILE A 243 -5.14 -8.09 -31.25
CA ILE A 243 -4.06 -8.23 -32.24
C ILE A 243 -3.84 -9.68 -32.69
N ASN A 244 -4.85 -10.54 -32.53
CA ASN A 244 -4.85 -11.94 -32.93
C ASN A 244 -3.79 -12.83 -32.25
N LYS A 245 -3.43 -12.51 -31.01
CA LYS A 245 -2.59 -13.36 -30.15
C LYS A 245 -3.45 -14.13 -29.14
N ALA A 246 -3.38 -15.45 -29.18
CA ALA A 246 -3.96 -16.31 -28.15
C ALA A 246 -3.19 -16.19 -26.82
N SER A 247 -3.83 -16.54 -25.69
CA SER A 247 -3.22 -16.45 -24.36
C SER A 247 -1.88 -17.19 -24.25
N ALA A 248 -1.72 -18.33 -24.94
CA ALA A 248 -0.45 -19.06 -24.98
C ALA A 248 0.68 -18.26 -25.64
N ALA A 249 0.37 -17.45 -26.67
CA ALA A 249 1.33 -16.56 -27.31
C ALA A 249 1.68 -15.37 -26.42
N VAL A 250 0.69 -14.80 -25.72
CA VAL A 250 0.93 -13.74 -24.72
C VAL A 250 1.86 -14.23 -23.61
N ASN A 251 1.62 -15.43 -23.08
CA ASN A 251 2.50 -16.03 -22.06
C ASN A 251 3.93 -16.23 -22.57
N LYS A 252 4.10 -16.67 -23.83
CA LYS A 252 5.43 -16.79 -24.45
C LYS A 252 6.12 -15.42 -24.56
N ASP A 253 5.41 -14.37 -24.94
CA ASP A 253 5.96 -13.02 -25.00
C ASP A 253 6.41 -12.55 -23.60
N VAL A 254 5.60 -12.80 -22.56
CA VAL A 254 5.95 -12.45 -21.17
C VAL A 254 7.22 -13.17 -20.73
N LEU A 255 7.31 -14.47 -20.99
CA LEU A 255 8.51 -15.26 -20.68
C LEU A 255 9.72 -14.74 -21.45
N TYR A 256 9.57 -14.43 -22.74
CA TYR A 256 10.65 -13.87 -23.55
C TYR A 256 11.19 -12.56 -22.97
N VAL A 257 10.32 -11.63 -22.54
CA VAL A 257 10.77 -10.38 -21.90
C VAL A 257 11.48 -10.64 -20.57
N ARG A 258 10.99 -11.59 -19.77
CA ARG A 258 11.65 -11.98 -18.51
C ARG A 258 13.01 -12.62 -18.76
N ASP A 259 13.11 -13.57 -19.67
CA ASP A 259 14.34 -14.30 -19.97
C ASP A 259 15.42 -13.39 -20.55
N THR A 260 15.04 -12.43 -21.40
CA THR A 260 15.98 -11.46 -21.99
C THR A 260 16.45 -10.38 -21.02
N THR A 261 15.69 -10.12 -19.95
CA THR A 261 16.06 -9.14 -18.91
C THR A 261 16.66 -9.80 -17.66
N ALA A 262 16.52 -11.12 -17.54
CA ALA A 262 17.04 -11.91 -16.44
C ALA A 262 18.57 -11.77 -16.35
N ARG A 263 19.05 -11.64 -15.10
CA ARG A 263 20.48 -11.65 -14.81
C ARG A 263 20.81 -12.94 -14.09
N GLN A 264 22.01 -13.45 -14.30
CA GLN A 264 22.46 -14.62 -13.57
C GLN A 264 22.46 -14.32 -12.07
N ALA A 265 21.71 -15.13 -11.31
CA ALA A 265 21.71 -15.04 -9.86
C ALA A 265 23.13 -15.33 -9.34
N PRO A 266 23.67 -14.50 -8.40
CA PRO A 266 24.95 -14.77 -7.78
C PRO A 266 24.96 -16.16 -7.14
N VAL A 267 26.07 -16.89 -7.31
CA VAL A 267 26.26 -18.17 -6.62
C VAL A 267 26.36 -17.90 -5.12
N PHE A 268 25.64 -18.67 -4.32
CA PHE A 268 25.72 -18.62 -2.86
C PHE A 268 25.91 -20.03 -2.27
N ASN A 269 26.41 -20.06 -1.03
CA ASN A 269 26.53 -21.25 -0.20
C ASN A 269 26.31 -20.83 1.26
N LEU A 270 25.08 -20.97 1.74
CA LEU A 270 24.61 -20.42 3.02
C LEU A 270 24.23 -21.55 3.99
N GLU A 271 24.43 -21.33 5.29
CA GLU A 271 23.96 -22.25 6.34
C GLU A 271 22.43 -22.31 6.36
N THR A 272 21.87 -23.49 6.59
CA THR A 272 20.42 -23.68 6.73
C THR A 272 19.99 -23.38 8.16
N TYR A 273 18.86 -22.67 8.32
CA TYR A 273 18.39 -22.23 9.64
C TYR A 273 17.76 -23.35 10.49
N LEU A 274 16.97 -24.23 9.86
CA LEU A 274 16.19 -25.29 10.56
C LEU A 274 16.89 -26.64 10.59
N THR A 275 17.91 -26.83 9.75
CA THR A 275 18.63 -28.08 9.57
C THR A 275 20.13 -27.85 9.70
N LYS A 276 20.89 -28.90 10.05
CA LYS A 276 22.35 -28.82 9.95
C LYS A 276 22.77 -28.92 8.48
N GLY A 277 23.67 -28.04 8.04
CA GLY A 277 24.26 -28.09 6.71
C GLY A 277 24.14 -26.77 5.95
N LYS A 278 24.61 -26.79 4.70
CA LYS A 278 24.58 -25.65 3.79
C LYS A 278 23.68 -25.90 2.59
N SER A 279 23.14 -24.83 2.02
CA SER A 279 22.41 -24.83 0.75
C SER A 279 23.02 -23.83 -0.23
N SER A 280 23.01 -24.21 -1.50
CA SER A 280 23.55 -23.46 -2.63
C SER A 280 22.49 -23.20 -3.69
N LEU A 281 22.77 -22.28 -4.61
CA LEU A 281 21.88 -21.99 -5.75
C LEU A 281 21.56 -23.25 -6.58
N ASN A 282 22.50 -24.20 -6.70
CA ASN A 282 22.28 -25.44 -7.45
C ASN A 282 21.23 -26.34 -6.81
N ASP A 283 21.11 -26.34 -5.48
CA ASP A 283 20.16 -27.19 -4.74
C ASP A 283 18.70 -26.80 -5.00
N TYR A 284 18.50 -25.59 -5.55
CA TYR A 284 17.21 -24.98 -5.84
C TYR A 284 16.82 -25.00 -7.32
N LYS A 285 17.71 -25.40 -8.23
CA LYS A 285 17.40 -25.46 -9.66
C LYS A 285 16.23 -26.40 -9.94
N GLY A 286 15.27 -25.94 -10.74
CA GLY A 286 14.07 -26.69 -11.08
C GLY A 286 13.01 -26.75 -9.97
N LYS A 287 13.20 -26.06 -8.84
CA LYS A 287 12.24 -25.98 -7.74
C LYS A 287 11.63 -24.58 -7.66
N VAL A 288 10.37 -24.52 -7.25
CA VAL A 288 9.76 -23.25 -6.81
C VAL A 288 10.26 -23.00 -5.39
N VAL A 289 11.05 -21.94 -5.21
CA VAL A 289 11.60 -21.56 -3.91
C VAL A 289 10.87 -20.32 -3.41
N LEU A 290 10.27 -20.44 -2.24
CA LEU A 290 9.78 -19.28 -1.49
C LEU A 290 10.93 -18.73 -0.64
N LEU A 291 11.49 -17.60 -1.04
CA LEU A 291 12.48 -16.89 -0.24
C LEU A 291 11.77 -16.06 0.82
N THR A 292 11.87 -16.47 2.08
CA THR A 292 11.36 -15.69 3.23
C THR A 292 12.52 -15.14 4.02
N TYR A 293 12.43 -13.87 4.42
CA TYR A 293 13.34 -13.24 5.37
C TYR A 293 12.62 -13.16 6.72
N TRP A 294 13.14 -13.85 7.73
CA TRP A 294 12.64 -13.76 9.10
C TRP A 294 13.59 -12.90 9.92
N PHE A 295 13.13 -11.73 10.38
CA PHE A 295 13.85 -10.90 11.34
C PHE A 295 12.99 -10.78 12.60
N PRO A 296 13.29 -11.52 13.68
CA PRO A 296 12.53 -11.38 14.92
C PRO A 296 12.77 -9.98 15.51
N GLY A 297 11.68 -9.22 15.72
CA GLY A 297 11.72 -7.94 16.45
C GLY A 297 11.55 -6.66 15.61
N CYS A 298 11.42 -6.74 14.28
CA CYS A 298 11.01 -5.61 13.45
C CYS A 298 9.51 -5.73 13.15
N GLY A 299 8.68 -4.88 13.77
CA GLY A 299 7.26 -4.74 13.38
C GLY A 299 7.12 -4.37 11.89
N PRO A 300 5.89 -4.37 11.34
CA PRO A 300 5.67 -4.35 9.89
C PRO A 300 6.14 -3.03 9.26
N LEU A 301 7.40 -2.99 8.86
CA LEU A 301 7.85 -2.11 7.80
C LEU A 301 7.42 -2.76 6.47
N PRO A 302 6.84 -2.01 5.52
CA PRO A 302 6.49 -2.56 4.22
C PRO A 302 7.79 -2.90 3.46
N TRP A 303 8.18 -4.16 3.52
CA TRP A 303 9.37 -4.67 2.84
C TRP A 303 9.14 -4.69 1.33
N ARG A 304 10.10 -4.11 0.61
CA ARG A 304 10.24 -4.29 -0.84
C ARG A 304 10.66 -5.73 -1.10
N VAL A 305 9.88 -6.39 -1.96
CA VAL A 305 10.36 -7.57 -2.66
C VAL A 305 11.40 -7.10 -3.68
N SER A 306 12.67 -7.25 -3.34
CA SER A 306 13.74 -7.22 -4.33
C SER A 306 13.71 -8.56 -5.06
N THR A 307 13.08 -8.61 -6.24
CA THR A 307 13.27 -9.73 -7.15
C THR A 307 14.69 -9.66 -7.72
N PHE A 308 15.47 -10.73 -7.51
CA PHE A 308 16.73 -10.97 -8.21
C PHE A 308 16.48 -11.46 -9.63
#